data_AF-A0A8T2KCL7-F1
#
_entry.id   AF-A0A8T2KCL7-F1
#
_cell.length_a   1.000
_cell.length_b   1.000
_cell.length_c   1.000
_cell.angle_alpha   90.00
_cell.angle_beta   90.00
_cell.angle_gamma   90.00
#
_symmetry.space_group_name_H-M   'P 1'
#
loop_
_entity.id
_entity.type
_entity.pdbx_description
1 polymer ?
#
loop_
_entity_poly.entity_id
_entity_poly.type
_entity_poly.pdbx_seq_one_letter_code
_entity_poly.pdbx_strand_id
1 'polypeptide(L)'
;METCLDILPNMKEPFWCNQGAACFFEGIDDDHWKSNGTLVPIATVSGSMFNSLAKWIKEDNNTGIYYQSWNVKASPELNSSMWFESYDCASFILRAYQKLFELGASFNRKIQTNYTRLLLYSGEPTYLGNATTIFDQLGNESLASYIRKFYYFYRPHQSWKELALSLVEIYYKVVFEKSFYFFYNFEYWFLPMKPPYIKIVYDEIPLPS
;
A
#
# COMPACT_ATOMS: atom_id res chain seq x y z
N MET A 1 9.92 -3.29 -4.40
CA MET A 1 8.83 -3.10 -3.42
C MET A 1 9.08 -1.73 -2.82
N GLU A 2 8.35 -0.72 -3.29
CA GLU A 2 8.56 0.70 -2.99
C GLU A 2 7.98 1.04 -1.61
N THR A 3 8.52 0.44 -0.57
CA THR A 3 8.48 1.01 0.78
C THR A 3 9.86 1.60 1.00
N CYS A 4 10.04 2.88 0.68
CA CYS A 4 11.31 3.57 0.94
C CYS A 4 11.48 3.70 2.46
N LEU A 5 12.38 2.88 2.99
CA LEU A 5 12.61 2.62 4.39
C LEU A 5 14.11 2.57 4.63
N ASP A 6 14.60 3.45 5.49
CA ASP A 6 16.01 3.53 5.85
C ASP A 6 16.24 3.31 7.35
N ILE A 7 17.34 2.64 7.67
CA ILE A 7 17.76 2.40 9.05
C ILE A 7 18.99 3.27 9.33
N LEU A 8 18.75 4.49 9.81
CA LEU A 8 19.83 5.44 10.10
C LEU A 8 20.51 5.11 11.44
N PRO A 9 21.85 5.12 11.54
CA PRO A 9 22.58 4.79 12.78
C PRO A 9 22.21 5.65 13.98
N ASN A 10 21.88 6.93 13.75
CA ASN A 10 21.65 7.93 14.79
C ASN A 10 20.17 8.10 15.19
N MET A 11 19.27 7.32 14.60
CA MET A 11 17.84 7.36 14.94
C MET A 11 17.42 5.99 15.44
N LYS A 12 16.57 5.94 16.47
CA LYS A 12 16.03 4.67 16.98
C LYS A 12 14.94 4.14 16.05
N GLU A 13 14.03 5.02 15.64
CA GLU A 13 12.95 4.72 14.71
C GLU A 13 13.48 4.52 13.27
N PRO A 14 12.94 3.53 12.53
CA PRO A 14 13.12 3.46 11.08
C PRO A 14 12.59 4.71 10.36
N PHE A 15 13.35 5.21 9.39
CA PHE A 15 12.96 6.40 8.63
C PHE A 15 12.11 6.02 7.42
N TRP A 16 10.95 6.66 7.26
CA TRP A 16 10.02 6.39 6.18
C TRP A 16 9.99 7.55 5.18
N CYS A 17 10.31 7.26 3.92
CA CYS A 17 10.14 8.17 2.79
C CYS A 17 8.96 7.70 1.93
N ASN A 18 7.82 7.40 2.57
CA ASN A 18 6.68 6.76 1.95
C ASN A 18 5.64 7.77 1.44
N GLN A 19 6.03 8.98 1.07
CA GLN A 19 5.07 9.96 0.57
C GLN A 19 4.59 9.59 -0.84
N GLY A 20 3.27 9.65 -1.04
CA GLY A 20 2.62 9.50 -2.33
C GLY A 20 1.89 10.78 -2.71
N ALA A 21 1.79 11.07 -4.00
CA ALA A 21 1.09 12.26 -4.49
C ALA A 21 0.44 12.02 -5.85
N ALA A 22 -0.60 12.77 -6.15
CA ALA A 22 -1.21 12.83 -7.47
C ALA A 22 -0.31 13.63 -8.43
N CYS A 23 -0.15 13.11 -9.66
CA CYS A 23 0.56 13.78 -10.74
C CYS A 23 -0.37 14.00 -11.93
N PHE A 24 -0.32 15.20 -12.52
CA PHE A 24 -1.10 15.56 -13.70
C PHE A 24 -0.21 16.31 -14.69
N PHE A 25 -0.21 15.88 -15.94
CA PHE A 25 0.62 16.42 -17.01
C PHE A 25 -0.11 16.37 -18.35
N GLU A 26 0.43 17.06 -19.36
CA GLU A 26 -0.16 17.15 -20.70
C GLU A 26 0.20 15.93 -21.56
N GLY A 27 -0.80 15.43 -22.30
CA GLY A 27 -0.64 14.34 -23.26
C GLY A 27 -0.85 12.94 -22.65
N ILE A 28 -1.04 11.95 -23.52
CA ILE A 28 -1.10 10.53 -23.19
C ILE A 28 -0.05 9.83 -24.04
N ASP A 29 0.87 9.10 -23.40
CA ASP A 29 1.83 8.24 -24.08
C ASP A 29 1.16 6.91 -24.43
N ASP A 30 0.54 6.84 -25.61
CA ASP A 30 -0.19 5.66 -26.08
C ASP A 30 0.65 4.37 -26.09
N ASP A 31 1.93 4.45 -26.45
CA ASP A 31 2.82 3.28 -26.56
C ASP A 31 3.13 2.70 -25.17
N HIS A 32 3.31 3.58 -24.18
CA HIS A 32 3.47 3.16 -22.78
C HIS A 32 2.30 2.31 -22.30
N TRP A 33 1.07 2.72 -22.60
CA TRP A 33 -0.14 2.05 -22.11
C TRP A 33 -0.57 0.84 -22.95
N LYS A 34 -0.31 0.84 -24.28
CA LYS A 34 -0.78 -0.22 -25.19
C LYS A 34 0.21 -1.38 -25.35
N SER A 35 1.51 -1.15 -25.19
CA SER A 35 2.53 -2.17 -25.49
C SER A 35 2.41 -3.42 -24.62
N ASN A 36 2.22 -3.25 -23.31
CA ASN A 36 2.06 -4.34 -22.34
C ASN A 36 0.97 -4.05 -21.29
N GLY A 37 -0.03 -3.24 -21.66
CA GLY A 37 -1.04 -2.73 -20.74
C GLY A 37 -2.43 -2.62 -21.37
N THR A 38 -3.22 -1.65 -20.91
CA THR A 38 -4.57 -1.40 -21.42
C THR A 38 -4.83 0.10 -21.51
N LEU A 39 -5.32 0.55 -22.67
CA LEU A 39 -5.82 1.91 -22.87
C LEU A 39 -7.20 1.84 -23.54
N VAL A 40 -8.25 2.09 -22.76
CA VAL A 40 -9.65 1.99 -23.21
C VAL A 40 -10.50 3.10 -22.59
N PRO A 41 -11.38 3.77 -23.35
CA PRO A 41 -12.30 4.76 -22.80
C PRO A 41 -13.37 4.09 -21.93
N ILE A 42 -13.49 4.51 -20.67
CA ILE A 42 -14.45 3.95 -19.70
C ILE A 42 -15.67 4.83 -19.41
N ALA A 43 -15.57 6.13 -19.68
CA ALA A 43 -16.61 7.11 -19.43
C ALA A 43 -16.39 8.36 -20.31
N THR A 44 -17.42 9.19 -20.43
CA THR A 44 -17.32 10.55 -20.96
C THR A 44 -17.91 11.51 -19.93
N VAL A 45 -17.18 12.57 -19.60
CA VAL A 45 -17.55 13.52 -18.54
C VAL A 45 -17.63 14.93 -19.11
N SER A 46 -18.44 15.79 -18.48
CA SER A 46 -18.47 17.20 -18.85
C SER A 46 -17.25 17.94 -18.28
N GLY A 47 -16.94 19.12 -18.86
CA GLY A 47 -15.92 20.00 -18.29
C GLY A 47 -16.24 20.45 -16.85
N SER A 48 -17.52 20.57 -16.49
CA SER A 48 -17.91 20.90 -15.11
C SER A 48 -17.61 19.77 -14.12
N MET A 49 -17.83 18.50 -14.51
CA MET A 49 -17.45 17.34 -13.72
C MET A 49 -15.93 17.26 -13.55
N PHE A 50 -15.18 17.46 -14.64
CA PHE A 50 -13.72 17.47 -14.59
C PHE A 50 -13.18 18.55 -13.64
N ASN A 51 -13.71 19.77 -13.70
CA ASN A 51 -13.30 20.86 -12.80
C ASN A 51 -13.59 20.55 -11.32
N SER A 52 -14.73 19.89 -11.04
CA SER A 52 -15.07 19.45 -9.68
C SER A 52 -14.15 18.33 -9.21
N LEU A 53 -13.84 17.36 -10.08
CA LEU A 53 -12.87 16.30 -9.78
C LEU A 53 -11.49 16.89 -9.49
N ALA A 54 -11.02 17.87 -10.27
CA ALA A 54 -9.73 18.51 -10.06
C ALA A 54 -9.60 19.19 -8.68
N LYS A 55 -10.69 19.81 -8.18
CA LYS A 55 -10.74 20.36 -6.81
C LYS A 55 -10.62 19.25 -5.77
N TRP A 56 -11.36 18.17 -5.95
CA TRP A 56 -11.29 17.00 -5.07
C TRP A 56 -9.90 16.36 -5.07
N ILE A 57 -9.25 16.19 -6.23
CA ILE A 57 -7.87 15.67 -6.32
C ILE A 57 -6.90 16.54 -5.51
N LYS A 58 -7.05 17.86 -5.56
CA LYS A 58 -6.22 18.78 -4.77
C LYS A 58 -6.44 18.59 -3.27
N GLU A 59 -7.69 18.40 -2.83
CA GLU A 59 -8.01 18.13 -1.43
C GLU A 59 -7.44 16.78 -0.97
N ASP A 60 -7.61 15.74 -1.79
CA ASP A 60 -7.09 14.40 -1.56
C ASP A 60 -5.55 14.40 -1.41
N ASN A 61 -4.86 15.08 -2.33
CA ASN A 61 -3.41 15.18 -2.33
C ASN A 61 -2.82 15.89 -1.09
N ASN A 62 -3.62 16.73 -0.42
CA ASN A 62 -3.20 17.41 0.81
C ASN A 62 -3.54 16.63 2.09
N THR A 63 -4.34 15.56 1.98
CA THR A 63 -4.82 14.80 3.15
C THR A 63 -4.30 13.37 3.18
N GLY A 64 -4.15 12.72 2.02
CA GLY A 64 -3.60 11.37 1.87
C GLY A 64 -2.12 11.38 1.46
N ILE A 65 -1.25 11.85 2.36
CA ILE A 65 0.16 12.15 2.03
C ILE A 65 1.10 10.93 2.06
N TYR A 66 0.60 9.71 2.29
CA TYR A 66 1.41 8.51 2.40
C TYR A 66 0.96 7.45 1.39
N TYR A 67 1.90 6.64 0.92
CA TYR A 67 1.68 5.50 0.05
C TYR A 67 1.77 4.21 0.87
N GLN A 68 0.78 3.34 0.72
CA GLN A 68 0.72 2.03 1.36
C GLN A 68 0.37 0.97 0.34
N SER A 69 1.24 -0.02 0.15
CA SER A 69 1.07 -1.04 -0.89
C SER A 69 0.28 -2.27 -0.44
N TRP A 70 0.26 -2.55 0.87
CA TRP A 70 -0.27 -3.82 1.38
C TRP A 70 -1.76 -3.71 1.71
N ASN A 71 -2.53 -4.68 1.22
CA ASN A 71 -3.82 -5.02 1.76
C ASN A 71 -3.62 -6.19 2.73
N VAL A 72 -4.17 -6.12 3.93
CA VAL A 72 -4.00 -7.16 4.96
C VAL A 72 -5.36 -7.80 5.22
N LYS A 73 -5.48 -9.11 4.98
CA LYS A 73 -6.73 -9.89 5.11
C LYS A 73 -6.62 -10.99 6.14
N ALA A 74 -7.75 -11.43 6.68
CA ALA A 74 -7.80 -12.56 7.60
C ALA A 74 -7.52 -13.93 6.94
N SER A 75 -7.97 -14.10 5.69
CA SER A 75 -7.89 -15.33 4.89
C SER A 75 -8.08 -15.04 3.39
N PRO A 76 -7.73 -15.98 2.48
CA PRO A 76 -7.90 -15.81 1.04
C PRO A 76 -9.36 -15.92 0.55
N GLU A 77 -10.30 -16.22 1.44
CA GLU A 77 -11.71 -16.36 1.11
C GLU A 77 -12.34 -15.02 0.70
N LEU A 78 -13.38 -15.08 -0.13
CA LEU A 78 -14.03 -13.90 -0.70
C LEU A 78 -14.57 -12.96 0.39
N ASN A 79 -15.24 -13.51 1.41
CA ASN A 79 -15.89 -12.77 2.49
C ASN A 79 -15.03 -12.63 3.75
N SER A 80 -13.72 -12.76 3.60
CA SER A 80 -12.77 -12.63 4.70
C SER A 80 -12.61 -11.19 5.16
N SER A 81 -12.47 -10.97 6.47
CA SER A 81 -12.24 -9.64 7.05
C SER A 81 -11.00 -8.97 6.45
N MET A 82 -11.15 -7.70 6.08
CA MET A 82 -10.05 -6.81 5.72
C MET A 82 -9.59 -6.07 6.98
N TRP A 83 -8.31 -6.19 7.31
CA TRP A 83 -7.70 -5.49 8.44
C TRP A 83 -7.18 -4.12 8.04
N PHE A 84 -6.52 -4.04 6.88
CA PHE A 84 -5.96 -2.82 6.32
C PHE A 84 -6.10 -2.82 4.81
N GLU A 85 -6.40 -1.67 4.23
CA GLU A 85 -6.50 -1.47 2.78
C GLU A 85 -5.25 -0.74 2.28
N SER A 86 -4.86 -0.99 1.03
CA SER A 86 -3.77 -0.24 0.42
C SER A 86 -4.19 1.19 0.10
N TYR A 87 -3.23 2.11 0.19
CA TYR A 87 -3.35 3.48 -0.28
C TYR A 87 -2.30 3.69 -1.39
N ASP A 88 -2.60 3.13 -2.56
CA ASP A 88 -1.72 3.09 -3.72
C ASP A 88 -2.36 3.73 -4.96
N CYS A 89 -1.73 3.58 -6.13
CA CYS A 89 -2.22 4.13 -7.39
C CYS A 89 -3.55 3.51 -7.84
N ALA A 90 -3.78 2.22 -7.60
CA ALA A 90 -5.05 1.58 -7.93
C ALA A 90 -6.16 2.11 -7.02
N SER A 91 -5.90 2.21 -5.71
CA SER A 91 -6.83 2.81 -4.74
C SER A 91 -7.17 4.26 -5.09
N PHE A 92 -6.19 5.07 -5.54
CA PHE A 92 -6.45 6.43 -6.01
C PHE A 92 -7.41 6.47 -7.21
N ILE A 93 -7.17 5.62 -8.23
CA ILE A 93 -8.03 5.55 -9.42
C ILE A 93 -9.46 5.13 -9.05
N LEU A 94 -9.61 4.14 -8.16
CA LEU A 94 -10.94 3.70 -7.69
C LEU A 94 -11.69 4.82 -6.96
N ARG A 95 -11.01 5.59 -6.11
CA ARG A 95 -11.60 6.76 -5.42
C ARG A 95 -11.97 7.87 -6.42
N ALA A 96 -11.14 8.10 -7.44
CA ALA A 96 -11.44 9.05 -8.50
C ALA A 96 -12.67 8.63 -9.34
N TYR A 97 -12.80 7.34 -9.67
CA TYR A 97 -13.98 6.81 -10.36
C TYR A 97 -15.24 6.93 -9.51
N GLN A 98 -15.15 6.60 -8.22
CA GLN A 98 -16.25 6.79 -7.28
C GLN A 98 -16.67 8.26 -7.20
N LYS A 99 -15.70 9.19 -7.16
CA LYS A 99 -15.99 10.63 -7.16
C LYS A 99 -16.68 11.09 -8.43
N LEU A 100 -16.23 10.62 -9.59
CA LEU A 100 -16.90 10.91 -10.86
C LEU A 100 -18.32 10.36 -10.89
N PHE A 101 -18.55 9.16 -10.35
CA PHE A 101 -19.88 8.58 -10.23
C PHE A 101 -20.81 9.42 -9.34
N GLU A 102 -20.34 9.88 -8.17
CA GLU A 102 -21.08 10.81 -7.31
C GLU A 102 -21.43 12.14 -8.00
N LEU A 103 -20.58 12.58 -8.93
CA LEU A 103 -20.80 13.77 -9.74
C LEU A 103 -21.75 13.52 -10.93
N GLY A 104 -22.21 12.28 -11.14
CA GLY A 104 -23.18 11.89 -12.17
C GLY A 104 -22.57 11.30 -13.45
N ALA A 105 -21.29 10.91 -13.44
CA ALA A 105 -20.69 10.25 -14.59
C ALA A 105 -21.30 8.85 -14.82
N SER A 106 -21.51 8.49 -16.08
CA SER A 106 -21.95 7.15 -16.48
C SER A 106 -20.77 6.34 -17.02
N PHE A 107 -20.50 5.20 -16.40
CA PHE A 107 -19.42 4.29 -16.78
C PHE A 107 -19.92 3.19 -17.72
N ASN A 108 -19.08 2.79 -18.69
CA ASN A 108 -19.36 1.67 -19.57
C ASN A 108 -19.18 0.33 -18.84
N ARG A 109 -20.29 -0.20 -18.31
CA ARG A 109 -20.33 -1.45 -17.55
C ARG A 109 -19.95 -2.72 -18.33
N LYS A 110 -19.75 -2.63 -19.65
CA LYS A 110 -19.26 -3.76 -20.46
C LYS A 110 -17.74 -3.92 -20.36
N ILE A 111 -17.04 -2.94 -19.81
CA ILE A 111 -15.60 -2.98 -19.64
C ILE A 111 -15.30 -3.59 -18.28
N GLN A 112 -14.57 -4.70 -18.31
CA GLN A 112 -14.01 -5.33 -17.13
C GLN A 112 -12.73 -4.60 -16.71
N THR A 113 -12.63 -4.21 -15.44
CA THR A 113 -11.45 -3.56 -14.87
C THR A 113 -10.83 -4.43 -13.80
N ASN A 114 -9.58 -4.84 -14.01
CA ASN A 114 -8.81 -5.64 -13.07
C ASN A 114 -7.66 -4.83 -12.50
N TYR A 115 -7.32 -5.11 -11.24
CA TYR A 115 -6.29 -4.38 -10.51
C TYR A 115 -5.34 -5.34 -9.81
N THR A 116 -4.06 -5.02 -9.87
CA THR A 116 -3.05 -5.74 -9.10
C THR A 116 -3.17 -5.36 -7.64
N ARG A 117 -3.24 -6.35 -6.74
CA ARG A 117 -3.20 -6.12 -5.29
C ARG A 117 -2.17 -7.03 -4.63
N LEU A 118 -1.42 -6.45 -3.70
CA LEU A 118 -0.51 -7.17 -2.82
C LEU A 118 -1.24 -7.49 -1.53
N LEU A 119 -1.42 -8.78 -1.26
CA LEU A 119 -2.17 -9.28 -0.10
C LEU A 119 -1.21 -9.89 0.91
N LEU A 120 -1.30 -9.44 2.16
CA LEU A 120 -0.79 -10.13 3.35
C LEU A 120 -1.94 -10.84 4.04
N TYR A 121 -1.70 -12.04 4.55
CA TYR A 121 -2.67 -12.80 5.34
C TYR A 121 -2.22 -12.91 6.79
N SER A 122 -3.07 -12.47 7.71
CA SER A 122 -2.79 -12.49 9.14
C SER A 122 -4.02 -12.85 9.98
N GLY A 123 -3.82 -13.25 11.23
CA GLY A 123 -4.84 -13.11 12.25
C GLY A 123 -5.12 -11.64 12.56
N GLU A 124 -5.91 -11.42 13.61
CA GLU A 124 -6.24 -10.08 14.07
C GLU A 124 -4.95 -9.31 14.44
N PRO A 125 -4.72 -8.12 13.85
CA PRO A 125 -3.56 -7.30 14.16
C PRO A 125 -3.57 -6.84 15.61
N THR A 126 -2.39 -6.74 16.21
CA THR A 126 -2.22 -6.16 17.54
C THR A 126 -1.57 -4.79 17.42
N TYR A 127 -2.21 -3.77 18.00
CA TYR A 127 -1.63 -2.42 18.08
C TYR A 127 -0.40 -2.41 18.98
N LEU A 128 0.72 -1.87 18.49
CA LEU A 128 1.96 -1.78 19.26
C LEU A 128 2.24 -0.36 19.78
N GLY A 129 1.76 0.66 19.08
CA GLY A 129 2.02 2.06 19.40
C GLY A 129 2.51 2.87 18.19
N ASN A 130 2.74 4.16 18.42
CA ASN A 130 3.34 5.09 17.47
C ASN A 130 4.84 5.30 17.75
N ALA A 131 5.47 6.18 16.96
CA ALA A 131 6.87 6.56 17.10
C ALA A 131 7.30 6.91 18.54
N THR A 132 6.56 7.81 19.19
CA THR A 132 6.91 8.31 20.53
C THR A 132 6.74 7.24 21.59
N THR A 133 5.68 6.44 21.53
CA THR A 133 5.43 5.37 22.52
C THR A 133 6.44 4.22 22.43
N ILE A 134 7.01 3.96 21.25
CA ILE A 134 7.92 2.81 21.03
C ILE A 134 9.39 3.22 21.12
N PHE A 135 9.79 4.33 20.49
CA PHE A 135 11.19 4.65 20.25
C PHE A 135 11.75 5.77 21.15
N ASP A 136 10.91 6.50 21.90
CA ASP A 136 11.39 7.52 22.84
C ASP A 136 12.09 6.90 24.07
N GLN A 137 12.66 7.75 24.92
CA GLN A 137 13.42 7.34 26.11
C GLN A 137 12.61 6.49 27.11
N LEU A 138 11.29 6.69 27.18
CA LEU A 138 10.38 5.93 28.04
C LEU A 138 9.68 4.77 27.30
N GLY A 139 10.02 4.56 26.02
CA GLY A 139 9.44 3.52 25.19
C GLY A 139 10.00 2.13 25.51
N ASN A 140 9.41 1.11 24.87
CA ASN A 140 9.86 -0.27 25.04
C ASN A 140 11.10 -0.56 24.19
N GLU A 141 12.29 -0.47 24.81
CA GLU A 141 13.57 -0.67 24.13
C GLU A 141 13.71 -2.03 23.44
N SER A 142 13.15 -3.09 24.04
CA SER A 142 13.19 -4.43 23.44
C SER A 142 12.35 -4.46 22.15
N LEU A 143 11.13 -3.92 22.20
CA LEU A 143 10.25 -3.84 21.03
C LEU A 143 10.85 -2.97 19.92
N ALA A 144 11.39 -1.80 20.27
CA ALA A 144 12.07 -0.91 19.34
C ALA A 144 13.22 -1.62 18.60
N SER A 145 14.04 -2.38 19.35
CA SER A 145 15.13 -3.18 18.79
C SER A 145 14.62 -4.28 17.85
N TYR A 146 13.54 -4.98 18.22
CA TYR A 146 12.93 -6.00 17.36
C TYR A 146 12.39 -5.41 16.05
N ILE A 147 11.64 -4.32 16.11
CA ILE A 147 11.10 -3.63 14.93
C ILE A 147 12.23 -3.16 14.02
N ARG A 148 13.25 -2.52 14.58
CA ARG A 148 14.42 -2.05 13.83
C ARG A 148 15.16 -3.20 13.15
N LYS A 149 15.37 -4.32 13.87
CA LYS A 149 16.05 -5.51 13.31
C LYS A 149 15.21 -6.16 12.22
N PHE A 150 13.89 -6.24 12.39
CA PHE A 150 12.99 -6.74 11.35
C PHE A 150 13.15 -5.94 10.06
N TYR A 151 13.03 -4.61 10.15
CA TYR A 151 13.12 -3.71 9.02
C TYR A 151 14.52 -3.61 8.40
N TYR A 152 15.59 -3.88 9.16
CA TYR A 152 16.94 -3.93 8.63
C TYR A 152 17.08 -4.87 7.42
N PHE A 153 16.40 -6.02 7.43
CA PHE A 153 16.47 -6.97 6.31
C PHE A 153 15.75 -6.49 5.05
N TYR A 154 14.87 -5.49 5.15
CA TYR A 154 14.12 -4.93 4.02
C TYR A 154 14.75 -3.66 3.43
N ARG A 155 15.89 -3.20 3.99
CA ARG A 155 16.56 -1.97 3.55
C ARG A 155 17.01 -2.06 2.08
N PRO A 156 16.94 -0.95 1.33
CA PRO A 156 17.50 -0.89 -0.02
C PRO A 156 19.04 -1.01 0.00
N HIS A 157 19.64 -1.24 -1.16
CA HIS A 157 21.10 -1.26 -1.37
C HIS A 157 21.88 -2.26 -0.50
N GLN A 158 21.63 -3.54 -0.72
CA GLN A 158 22.39 -4.63 -0.10
C GLN A 158 23.38 -5.24 -1.11
N SER A 159 24.54 -5.68 -0.63
CA SER A 159 25.38 -6.59 -1.42
C SER A 159 24.66 -7.92 -1.64
N TRP A 160 25.05 -8.70 -2.65
CA TRP A 160 24.38 -9.97 -2.95
C TRP A 160 24.39 -10.95 -1.76
N LYS A 161 25.46 -10.96 -0.96
CA LYS A 161 25.59 -11.83 0.23
C LYS A 161 24.59 -11.42 1.30
N GLU A 162 24.46 -10.11 1.54
CA GLU A 162 23.50 -9.56 2.49
C GLU A 162 22.07 -9.77 2.04
N LEU A 163 21.80 -9.66 0.73
CA LEU A 163 20.50 -9.92 0.16
C LEU A 163 20.10 -11.38 0.36
N ALA A 164 20.99 -12.33 0.09
CA ALA A 164 20.73 -13.74 0.33
C ALA A 164 20.41 -14.02 1.81
N LEU A 165 21.19 -13.44 2.74
CA LEU A 165 20.91 -13.57 4.18
C LEU A 165 19.57 -12.92 4.56
N SER A 166 19.28 -11.74 4.03
CA SER A 166 18.03 -11.02 4.30
C SER A 166 16.82 -11.79 3.82
N LEU A 167 16.87 -12.42 2.64
CA LEU A 167 15.79 -13.26 2.14
C LEU A 167 15.52 -14.46 3.06
N VAL A 168 16.58 -15.11 3.57
CA VAL A 168 16.44 -16.21 4.54
C VAL A 168 15.80 -15.74 5.84
N GLU A 169 16.27 -14.61 6.38
CA GLU A 169 15.73 -14.03 7.62
C GLU A 169 14.27 -13.58 7.45
N ILE A 170 13.94 -12.93 6.33
CA ILE A 170 12.57 -12.54 5.99
C ILE A 170 11.67 -13.76 5.92
N TYR A 171 12.09 -14.81 5.21
CA TYR A 171 11.33 -16.05 5.13
C TYR A 171 11.15 -16.67 6.53
N TYR A 172 12.21 -16.71 7.33
CA TYR A 172 12.18 -17.23 8.68
C TYR A 172 11.17 -16.49 9.57
N LYS A 173 11.23 -15.16 9.60
CA LYS A 173 10.32 -14.31 10.38
C LYS A 173 8.86 -14.45 9.94
N VAL A 174 8.61 -14.39 8.63
CA VAL A 174 7.23 -14.36 8.10
C VAL A 174 6.57 -15.74 8.13
N VAL A 175 7.31 -16.81 7.81
CA VAL A 175 6.73 -18.15 7.61
C VAL A 175 6.84 -19.02 8.87
N PHE A 176 8.02 -19.08 9.49
CA PHE A 176 8.26 -19.93 10.66
C PHE A 176 7.83 -19.25 11.96
N GLU A 177 8.29 -18.02 12.21
CA GLU A 177 7.88 -17.26 13.40
C GLU A 177 6.50 -16.61 13.25
N LYS A 178 5.92 -16.62 12.05
CA LYS A 178 4.60 -16.06 11.75
C LYS A 178 4.46 -14.60 12.22
N SER A 179 5.52 -13.84 12.07
CA SER A 179 5.66 -12.50 12.64
C SER A 179 5.94 -11.49 11.54
N PHE A 180 5.13 -10.43 11.49
CA PHE A 180 5.34 -9.30 10.58
C PHE A 180 5.01 -8.00 11.31
N TYR A 181 5.93 -7.03 11.28
CA TYR A 181 5.68 -5.69 11.79
C TYR A 181 5.20 -4.81 10.64
N PHE A 182 4.03 -4.22 10.80
CA PHE A 182 3.37 -3.43 9.77
C PHE A 182 3.25 -1.98 10.20
N PHE A 183 3.73 -1.08 9.34
CA PHE A 183 3.63 0.36 9.53
C PHE A 183 2.46 0.91 8.73
N TYR A 184 1.50 1.51 9.43
CA TYR A 184 0.26 2.01 8.84
C TYR A 184 -0.22 3.23 9.64
N ASN A 185 -0.63 4.31 8.94
CA ASN A 185 -1.07 5.56 9.59
C ASN A 185 -0.07 6.15 10.62
N PHE A 186 1.23 6.03 10.39
CA PHE A 186 2.28 6.45 11.34
C PHE A 186 2.30 5.66 12.66
N GLU A 187 1.74 4.46 12.65
CA GLU A 187 1.67 3.55 13.78
C GLU A 187 2.21 2.16 13.42
N TYR A 188 2.63 1.41 14.44
CA TYR A 188 3.17 0.08 14.31
C TYR A 188 2.17 -0.96 14.80
N TRP A 189 2.03 -2.02 14.01
CA TRP A 189 1.11 -3.12 14.24
C TRP A 189 1.87 -4.44 14.13
N PHE A 190 1.53 -5.40 14.98
CA PHE A 190 1.99 -6.77 14.85
C PHE A 190 0.95 -7.59 14.09
N LEU A 191 1.38 -8.25 13.02
CA LEU A 191 0.54 -9.15 12.24
C LEU A 191 0.93 -10.61 12.53
N PRO A 192 0.05 -11.41 13.15
CA PRO A 192 0.26 -12.84 13.31
C PRO A 192 0.00 -13.54 11.98
N MET A 193 1.04 -13.79 11.20
CA MET A 193 0.94 -14.21 9.80
C MET A 193 0.30 -15.61 9.65
N LYS A 194 -0.52 -15.77 8.60
CA LYS A 194 -1.22 -17.01 8.27
C LYS A 194 -0.96 -17.41 6.81
N PRO A 195 -0.90 -18.71 6.49
CA PRO A 195 -0.87 -19.16 5.09
C PRO A 195 -2.04 -18.59 4.28
N PRO A 196 -1.85 -18.21 3.01
CA PRO A 196 -0.63 -18.37 2.20
C PRO A 196 0.44 -17.27 2.41
N TYR A 197 0.34 -16.49 3.49
CA TYR A 197 1.24 -15.42 3.93
C TYR A 197 1.21 -14.19 3.03
N ILE A 198 1.63 -14.34 1.78
CA ILE A 198 1.72 -13.27 0.79
C ILE A 198 1.14 -13.79 -0.53
N LYS A 199 0.28 -13.01 -1.18
CA LYS A 199 -0.22 -13.31 -2.51
C LYS A 199 -0.31 -12.04 -3.35
N ILE A 200 0.08 -12.14 -4.61
CA ILE A 200 -0.16 -11.12 -5.62
C ILE A 200 -1.36 -11.59 -6.43
N VAL A 201 -2.38 -10.74 -6.54
CA VAL A 201 -3.61 -11.05 -7.28
C VAL A 201 -3.86 -9.98 -8.33
N TYR A 202 -4.60 -10.35 -9.38
CA TYR A 202 -5.07 -9.45 -10.43
C TYR A 202 -6.57 -9.66 -10.60
N ASP A 203 -7.34 -9.10 -9.67
CA ASP A 203 -8.76 -9.37 -9.51
C ASP A 203 -9.60 -8.24 -10.11
N GLU A 204 -10.79 -8.59 -10.56
CA GLU A 204 -11.77 -7.62 -11.02
C GLU A 204 -12.28 -6.76 -9.87
N ILE A 205 -12.31 -5.44 -10.09
CA ILE A 205 -13.06 -4.49 -9.28
C ILE A 205 -13.93 -3.71 -10.28
N PRO A 206 -15.25 -3.90 -10.27
CA PRO A 206 -16.13 -3.32 -11.27
C PRO A 206 -16.18 -1.79 -11.16
N LEU A 207 -16.43 -1.13 -12.29
CA LEU A 207 -16.68 0.31 -12.33
C LEU A 207 -17.93 0.67 -11.48
N PRO A 208 -17.94 1.84 -10.81
CA PRO A 208 -19.09 2.27 -9.99
C PRO A 208 -20.42 2.32 -10.76
N SER A 209 -21.52 2.06 -10.05
CA SER A 209 -22.83 1.79 -10.64
C SER A 209 -23.99 2.51 -9.97
#